data_AF-A0A1I1LX48-F1
#
_entry.id   AF-A0A1I1LX48-F1
#
_cell.length_a   1.000
_cell.length_b   1.000
_cell.length_c   1.000
_cell.angle_alpha   90.00
_cell.angle_beta   90.00
_cell.angle_gamma   90.00
#
_symmetry.space_group_name_H-M   'P 1'
#
loop_
_entity.id
_entity.type
_entity.pdbx_description
1 polymer ?
#
loop_
_entity_poly.entity_id
_entity_poly.type
_entity_poly.pdbx_seq_one_letter_code
_entity_poly.pdbx_strand_id
1 'polypeptide(L)'
;MDITEKVKAQLVIVTGLVVLYFVFKSPWWLYGAATVGVLSLAIPAAGDLIVKAWFKLAEILGNINGKIILSVMFFVFLFPIALLYRMTAKNPLAIKRTDDASFYNERNHLYTKEDLEQTW
;
A
#
# COMPACT_ATOMS: atom_id res chain seq x y z
N MET A 1 4.63 -20.27 -11.28
CA MET A 1 5.67 -19.30 -11.65
C MET A 1 6.37 -19.85 -12.88
N ASP A 2 6.45 -19.05 -13.95
CA ASP A 2 7.11 -19.46 -15.18
C ASP A 2 8.61 -19.75 -14.96
N ILE A 3 9.17 -20.68 -15.73
CA ILE A 3 10.58 -21.09 -15.59
C ILE A 3 11.49 -19.89 -15.83
N THR A 4 11.17 -19.04 -16.81
CA THR A 4 11.92 -17.82 -17.11
C THR A 4 11.99 -16.89 -15.91
N GLU A 5 10.86 -16.70 -15.22
CA GLU A 5 10.79 -15.83 -14.04
C GLU A 5 11.62 -16.39 -12.87
N LYS A 6 11.68 -17.72 -12.71
CA LYS A 6 12.52 -18.34 -11.68
C LYS A 6 14.00 -18.12 -11.96
N VAL A 7 14.42 -18.32 -13.21
CA VAL A 7 15.82 -18.12 -13.64
C VAL A 7 16.21 -16.64 -13.49
N LYS A 8 15.33 -15.71 -13.88
CA LYS A 8 15.53 -14.27 -13.64
C LYS A 8 15.70 -13.98 -12.15
N ALA A 9 14.84 -14.53 -11.29
CA ALA A 9 14.95 -14.31 -9.85
C ALA A 9 16.27 -14.85 -9.27
N GLN A 10 16.71 -16.04 -9.69
CA GLN A 10 18.02 -16.58 -9.30
C GLN A 10 19.16 -15.66 -9.73
N LEU A 11 19.12 -15.17 -10.98
CA LEU A 11 20.11 -14.23 -11.50
C LEU A 11 20.11 -12.91 -10.73
N VAL A 12 18.93 -12.37 -10.41
CA VAL A 12 18.79 -11.14 -9.61
C VAL A 12 19.38 -11.32 -8.21
N ILE A 13 19.15 -12.47 -7.55
CA ILE A 13 19.71 -12.77 -6.23
C ILE A 13 21.24 -12.82 -6.31
N VAL A 14 21.80 -13.57 -7.26
CA VAL A 14 23.26 -13.68 -7.43
C VAL A 14 23.87 -12.32 -7.76
N THR A 15 23.28 -11.57 -8.69
CA THR A 15 23.75 -10.24 -9.09
C THR A 15 23.68 -9.26 -7.90
N GLY A 16 22.61 -9.29 -7.12
CA GLY A 16 22.46 -8.48 -5.92
C GLY A 16 23.55 -8.76 -4.89
N LEU A 17 23.86 -10.04 -4.63
CA LEU A 17 24.97 -10.42 -3.73
C LEU A 17 26.33 -9.95 -4.25
N VAL A 18 26.56 -10.00 -5.57
CA VAL A 18 27.79 -9.46 -6.17
C VAL A 18 27.86 -7.93 -6.04
N VAL A 19 26.75 -7.21 -6.24
CA VAL A 19 26.70 -5.75 -6.00
C VAL A 19 27.01 -5.43 -4.54
N LEU A 20 26.48 -6.22 -3.59
CA LEU A 20 26.80 -6.06 -2.17
C LEU A 20 28.30 -6.28 -1.87
N TYR A 21 28.96 -7.20 -2.58
CA TYR A 21 30.42 -7.32 -2.50
C TYR A 21 31.13 -6.02 -2.90
N PHE A 22 30.72 -5.34 -3.98
CA PHE A 22 31.34 -4.08 -4.39
C PHE A 22 31.09 -2.93 -3.41
N VAL A 23 29.93 -2.89 -2.77
CA VAL A 23 29.57 -1.85 -1.79
C VAL A 23 30.29 -2.06 -0.46
N PHE A 24 30.26 -3.28 0.08
CA PHE A 24 30.78 -3.59 1.42
C PHE A 24 32.23 -4.09 1.41
N LYS A 25 32.78 -4.44 0.24
CA LYS A 25 34.12 -5.03 0.04
C LYS A 25 34.42 -6.26 0.89
N SER A 26 33.39 -6.91 1.42
CA SER A 26 33.53 -8.11 2.25
C SER A 26 33.43 -9.38 1.39
N PRO A 27 34.40 -10.30 1.45
CA PRO A 27 34.43 -11.50 0.63
C PRO A 27 33.26 -12.45 0.92
N TRP A 28 32.60 -12.30 2.08
CA TRP A 28 31.45 -13.12 2.47
C TRP A 28 30.30 -13.05 1.46
N TRP A 29 30.06 -11.86 0.89
CA TRP A 29 29.02 -11.67 -0.13
C TRP A 29 29.33 -12.41 -1.43
N LEU A 30 30.61 -12.46 -1.80
CA LEU A 30 31.07 -13.17 -3.00
C LEU A 30 30.95 -14.69 -2.82
N TYR A 31 31.32 -15.22 -1.65
CA TYR A 31 31.09 -16.63 -1.33
C TYR A 31 29.60 -16.98 -1.34
N GLY A 32 28.75 -16.12 -0.77
CA GLY A 32 27.30 -16.28 -0.82
C GLY A 32 26.76 -16.32 -2.26
N ALA A 33 27.20 -15.40 -3.11
CA ALA A 33 26.80 -15.36 -4.53
C ALA A 33 27.22 -16.64 -5.27
N ALA A 34 28.46 -17.08 -5.07
CA ALA A 34 28.98 -18.29 -5.69
C ALA A 34 28.22 -19.53 -5.22
N THR A 35 27.98 -19.68 -3.91
CA THR A 35 27.22 -20.80 -3.36
C THR A 35 25.79 -20.84 -3.89
N VAL A 36 25.07 -19.71 -3.89
CA VAL A 36 23.69 -19.64 -4.39
C VAL A 36 23.63 -19.93 -5.89
N GLY A 37 24.56 -19.39 -6.68
CA GLY A 37 24.65 -19.65 -8.11
C GLY A 37 24.94 -21.11 -8.42
N VAL A 38 25.94 -21.70 -7.78
CA VAL A 38 26.30 -23.12 -7.97
C VAL A 38 25.17 -24.03 -7.53
N LEU A 39 24.56 -23.80 -6.37
CA LEU A 39 23.44 -24.63 -5.89
C LEU A 39 22.23 -24.55 -6.83
N SER A 40 21.94 -23.37 -7.38
CA SER A 40 20.82 -23.18 -8.31
C SER A 40 21.03 -23.92 -9.63
N LEU A 41 22.27 -24.00 -10.12
CA LEU A 41 22.63 -24.70 -11.35
C LEU A 41 22.77 -26.23 -11.15
N ALA A 42 23.40 -26.64 -10.05
CA ALA A 42 23.68 -28.06 -9.77
C ALA A 42 22.44 -28.82 -9.31
N ILE A 43 21.54 -28.17 -8.57
CA ILE A 43 20.37 -28.80 -7.96
C ILE A 43 19.13 -27.91 -8.23
N PRO A 44 18.37 -28.17 -9.30
CA PRO A 44 17.20 -27.36 -9.66
C PRO A 44 16.18 -27.22 -8.52
N ALA A 45 15.98 -28.28 -7.72
CA ALA A 45 15.10 -28.24 -6.56
C ALA A 45 15.57 -27.25 -5.47
N ALA A 46 16.89 -27.13 -5.25
CA ALA A 46 17.43 -26.16 -4.31
C ALA A 46 17.26 -24.72 -4.82
N GLY A 47 17.53 -24.49 -6.11
CA GLY A 47 17.27 -23.21 -6.77
C GLY A 47 15.79 -22.79 -6.68
N ASP A 48 14.87 -23.73 -6.87
CA ASP A 48 13.43 -23.50 -6.73
C ASP A 48 13.03 -23.12 -5.29
N LEU A 49 13.62 -23.77 -4.28
CA LEU A 49 13.38 -23.44 -2.87
C LEU A 49 13.90 -22.05 -2.51
N ILE A 50 15.07 -21.67 -3.03
CA ILE A 50 15.64 -20.33 -2.84
C ILE A 50 14.71 -19.27 -3.41
N VAL A 51 14.24 -19.45 -4.65
CA VAL A 51 13.29 -18.55 -5.29
C VAL A 51 11.99 -18.47 -4.48
N LYS A 52 11.45 -19.61 -4.05
CA LYS A 52 10.22 -19.64 -3.24
C LYS A 52 10.38 -18.87 -1.92
N ALA A 53 11.52 -19.03 -1.24
CA ALA A 53 11.83 -18.29 -0.02
C ALA A 53 11.94 -16.79 -0.30
N TRP A 54 12.61 -16.40 -1.38
CA TRP A 54 12.75 -15.01 -1.82
C TRP A 54 11.40 -14.35 -2.09
N PHE A 55 10.50 -15.02 -2.82
CA PHE A 55 9.16 -14.48 -3.10
C PHE A 55 8.30 -14.38 -1.84
N LYS A 56 8.43 -15.32 -0.90
CA LYS A 56 7.72 -15.23 0.39
C LYS A 56 8.17 -14.00 1.19
N LEU A 57 9.46 -13.68 1.16
CA LEU A 57 9.96 -12.43 1.76
C LEU A 57 9.40 -11.19 1.04
N ALA A 58 9.39 -11.21 -0.28
CA ALA A 58 8.84 -10.11 -1.09
C ALA A 58 7.33 -9.90 -0.82
N GLU A 59 6.56 -10.96 -0.63
CA GLU A 59 5.12 -10.90 -0.30
C GLU A 59 4.90 -10.24 1.08
N ILE A 60 5.68 -10.64 2.09
CA ILE A 60 5.61 -10.04 3.43
C ILE A 60 5.97 -8.55 3.37
N LEU A 61 7.05 -8.21 2.67
CA LEU A 61 7.47 -6.82 2.47
C LEU A 61 6.41 -6.02 1.70
N GLY A 62 5.79 -6.60 0.68
CA GLY A 62 4.72 -5.97 -0.08
C GLY A 62 3.50 -5.63 0.78
N ASN A 63 3.09 -6.54 1.66
CA ASN A 63 1.98 -6.30 2.59
C ASN A 63 2.30 -5.17 3.58
N ILE A 64 3.53 -5.12 4.09
CA ILE A 64 3.97 -4.04 4.98
C ILE A 64 4.02 -2.71 4.22
N ASN A 65 4.56 -2.71 3.00
CA ASN A 65 4.71 -1.51 2.18
C ASN A 65 3.36 -0.86 1.85
N GLY A 66 2.33 -1.66 1.52
CA GLY A 66 0.98 -1.15 1.28
C GLY A 66 0.42 -0.38 2.48
N LYS A 67 0.63 -0.90 3.70
CA LYS A 67 0.21 -0.22 4.95
C LYS A 67 1.02 1.05 5.21
N ILE A 68 2.33 1.01 4.96
CA ILE A 68 3.21 2.18 5.13
C ILE A 68 2.79 3.29 4.18
N ILE A 69 2.66 3.00 2.88
CA ILE A 69 2.28 4.00 1.87
C ILE A 69 0.92 4.62 2.23
N LEU A 70 -0.08 3.80 2.57
CA LEU A 70 -1.40 4.30 2.92
C LEU A 70 -1.38 5.14 4.20
N SER A 71 -0.62 4.73 5.22
CA SER A 71 -0.48 5.50 6.46
C SER A 71 0.19 6.85 6.20
N VAL A 72 1.28 6.86 5.42
CA VAL A 72 1.97 8.10 5.03
C VAL A 72 1.02 9.01 4.23
N MET A 73 0.30 8.46 3.25
CA MET A 73 -0.71 9.21 2.48
C MET A 73 -1.78 9.81 3.38
N PHE A 74 -2.28 9.06 4.36
CA PHE A 74 -3.26 9.54 5.32
C PHE A 74 -2.68 10.69 6.16
N PHE A 75 -1.51 10.51 6.79
CA PHE A 75 -0.97 11.53 7.70
C PHE A 75 -0.43 12.78 6.99
N VAL A 76 0.10 12.65 5.77
CA VAL A 76 0.68 13.77 5.03
C VAL A 76 -0.39 14.56 4.26
N PHE A 77 -1.44 13.92 3.77
CA PHE A 77 -2.45 14.60 2.95
C PHE A 77 -3.82 14.62 3.60
N LEU A 78 -4.42 13.46 3.87
CA LEU A 78 -5.82 13.40 4.32
C LEU A 78 -6.01 14.04 5.70
N PHE A 79 -5.10 13.76 6.64
CA PHE A 79 -5.15 14.27 8.00
C PHE A 79 -5.08 15.80 8.07
N PRO A 80 -4.09 16.49 7.45
CA PRO A 80 -4.06 17.95 7.48
C PRO A 80 -5.24 18.57 6.74
N ILE A 81 -5.70 17.99 5.62
CA ILE A 81 -6.90 18.46 4.92
C ILE A 81 -8.12 18.35 5.84
N ALA A 82 -8.30 17.20 6.51
CA ALA A 82 -9.40 17.00 7.45
C ALA A 82 -9.32 17.94 8.65
N LEU A 83 -8.12 18.23 9.17
CA LEU A 83 -7.91 19.18 10.25
C LEU A 83 -8.32 20.60 9.83
N LEU A 84 -7.84 21.06 8.67
CA LEU A 84 -8.20 22.36 8.11
C LEU A 84 -9.71 22.46 7.87
N TYR A 85 -10.31 21.42 7.29
CA TYR A 85 -11.76 21.34 7.10
C TYR A 85 -12.51 21.40 8.43
N ARG A 86 -12.05 20.69 9.46
CA ARG A 86 -12.67 20.71 10.79
C ARG A 86 -12.57 22.08 11.47
N MET A 87 -11.52 22.85 11.18
CA MET A 87 -11.36 24.21 11.70
C MET A 87 -12.25 25.23 10.98
N THR A 88 -12.46 25.07 9.67
CA THR A 88 -13.20 26.05 8.85
C THR A 88 -14.69 25.71 8.67
N ALA A 89 -15.08 24.44 8.68
CA ALA A 89 -16.45 24.01 8.47
C ALA A 89 -17.31 24.22 9.72
N LYS A 90 -18.21 25.21 9.67
CA LYS A 90 -19.26 25.39 10.68
C LYS A 90 -20.36 24.33 10.49
N ASN A 91 -20.19 23.20 11.15
CA ASN A 91 -21.26 22.20 11.40
C ASN A 91 -22.02 21.68 10.16
N PRO A 92 -21.32 21.10 9.15
CA PRO A 92 -21.95 20.67 7.89
C PRO A 92 -23.02 19.58 8.05
N LEU A 93 -22.99 18.84 9.16
CA LEU A 93 -23.94 17.76 9.45
C LEU A 93 -25.00 18.17 10.49
N ALA A 94 -25.06 19.44 10.89
CA ALA A 94 -25.93 19.94 11.96
C ALA A 94 -25.83 19.12 13.27
N ILE A 95 -24.71 18.43 13.51
CA ILE A 95 -24.50 17.53 14.66
C ILE A 95 -24.40 18.33 15.95
N LYS A 96 -23.82 19.53 15.91
CA LYS A 96 -23.83 20.42 17.06
C LYS A 96 -25.22 21.03 17.20
N ARG A 97 -25.78 20.91 18.40
CA ARG A 97 -27.04 21.53 18.80
C ARG A 97 -26.96 23.04 18.61
N THR A 98 -27.85 23.59 17.80
CA THR A 98 -28.06 25.02 17.64
C THR A 98 -29.04 25.51 18.72
N ASP A 99 -29.15 26.83 18.92
CA ASP A 99 -30.12 27.42 19.85
C ASP A 99 -31.58 27.35 19.32
N ASP A 100 -31.78 26.69 18.18
CA ASP A 100 -33.10 26.50 17.57
C ASP A 100 -33.94 25.50 18.36
N ALA A 101 -35.26 25.70 18.34
CA ALA A 101 -36.22 24.85 19.06
C ALA A 101 -36.29 23.41 18.50
N SER A 102 -35.87 23.20 17.25
CA SER A 102 -35.86 21.88 16.61
C SER A 102 -34.75 21.77 15.55
N PHE A 103 -34.34 20.53 15.25
CA PHE A 103 -33.42 20.24 14.15
C PHE A 103 -34.10 20.22 12.76
N TYR A 104 -35.43 20.41 12.70
CA TYR A 104 -36.15 20.49 11.44
C TYR A 104 -35.99 21.89 10.84
N ASN A 105 -35.68 21.95 9.54
CA ASN A 105 -35.74 23.18 8.78
C ASN A 105 -37.19 23.44 8.37
N GLU A 106 -37.73 24.62 8.70
CA GLU A 106 -39.02 25.04 8.18
C GLU A 106 -38.95 25.20 6.67
N ARG A 107 -39.65 24.33 5.93
CA ARG A 107 -39.83 24.48 4.49
C ARG A 107 -41.14 25.24 4.27
N ASN A 108 -41.04 26.57 4.21
CA ASN A 108 -42.15 27.44 3.79
C ASN A 108 -42.37 27.36 2.28
N HIS A 109 -42.59 26.16 1.76
CA HIS A 109 -42.80 25.88 0.34
C HIS A 109 -44.29 25.68 0.07
N LEU A 110 -44.82 26.43 -0.90
CA LEU A 110 -46.20 26.27 -1.34
C LEU A 110 -46.22 25.20 -2.44
N TYR A 111 -46.76 24.02 -2.12
CA TYR A 111 -46.78 22.88 -3.03
C TYR A 111 -47.50 23.22 -4.34
N THR A 112 -46.84 22.95 -5.47
CA THR A 112 -47.45 23.04 -6.79
C THR A 112 -47.73 21.65 -7.36
N LYS A 113 -48.42 21.60 -8.50
CA LYS A 113 -48.79 20.33 -9.15
C LYS A 113 -47.55 19.53 -9.56
N GLU A 114 -46.50 20.24 -9.97
CA GLU A 114 -45.23 19.68 -10.42
C GLU A 114 -44.49 18.92 -9.29
N ASP A 115 -44.64 19.36 -8.03
CA ASP A 115 -44.07 18.69 -6.86
C ASP A 115 -44.73 17.34 -6.56
N LEU A 116 -45.96 17.13 -7.06
CA LEU A 116 -46.68 15.86 -6.90
C LEU A 116 -46.32 14.83 -7.99
N GLU A 117 -45.64 15.27 -9.05
CA GLU A 117 -45.16 14.38 -10.12
C GLU A 117 -43.83 13.72 -9.74
N GLN A 118 -43.01 14.36 -8.88
CA GLN A 118 -41.80 13.77 -8.29
C GLN A 118 -41.84 13.88 -6.76
N THR A 119 -42.38 12.84 -6.13
CA THR A 119 -42.59 12.76 -4.67
C THR A 119 -41.35 12.38 -3.86
N TRP A 120 -40.18 12.23 -4.49
CA TRP A 120 -38.95 11.71 -3.89
C TRP A 120 -37.84 12.76 -3.79
#